data_AF-A0A923I5P8-F1
#
_entry.id   AF-A0A923I5P8-F1
#
_cell.length_a   1.000
_cell.length_b   1.000
_cell.length_c   1.000
_cell.angle_alpha   90.00
_cell.angle_beta   90.00
_cell.angle_gamma   90.00
#
_symmetry.space_group_name_H-M   'P 1'
#
loop_
_entity.id
_entity.type
_entity.pdbx_description
1 polymer ?
#
loop_
_entity_poly.entity_id
_entity_poly.type
_entity_poly.pdbx_seq_one_letter_code
_entity_poly.pdbx_strand_id
1 'polypeptide(L)'
;MSREKLATESGTSVLQLGDYESVKFFYYQIQVAIHGYDYNLRTGEWLVKPEERLPVRGGQPGEFVKEVAHPMPPDGKLPQEAINLYDQWVRDGMHP
;
A
#
# COMPACT_ATOMS: atom_id res chain seq x y z
N MET A 1 16.36 -6.37 -14.59
CA MET A 1 15.72 -5.73 -13.43
C MET A 1 14.63 -4.80 -13.93
N SER A 2 13.41 -4.90 -13.41
CA SER A 2 12.32 -3.96 -13.73
C SER A 2 12.58 -2.60 -13.07
N ARG A 3 12.18 -1.52 -13.75
CA ARG A 3 12.33 -0.14 -13.28
C ARG A 3 11.06 0.61 -13.63
N GLU A 4 10.35 1.09 -12.61
CA GLU A 4 9.10 1.82 -12.80
C GLU A 4 9.26 3.26 -12.31
N LYS A 5 8.76 4.24 -13.07
CA LYS A 5 8.73 5.63 -12.64
C LYS A 5 7.45 5.86 -11.84
N LEU A 6 7.59 6.33 -10.60
CA LEU A 6 6.48 6.65 -9.72
C LEU A 6 6.53 8.13 -9.32
N ALA A 7 5.35 8.76 -9.30
CA ALA A 7 5.19 10.10 -8.78
C ALA A 7 5.25 10.09 -7.25
N THR A 8 5.93 11.09 -6.69
CA THR A 8 6.05 11.36 -5.26
C THR A 8 5.67 12.81 -5.00
N GLU A 9 5.48 13.18 -3.73
CA GLU A 9 5.26 14.59 -3.33
C GLU A 9 6.42 15.52 -3.72
N SER A 10 7.62 14.97 -3.95
CA SER A 10 8.85 15.69 -4.29
C SER A 10 9.22 15.64 -5.78
N GLY A 11 8.41 14.99 -6.64
CA GLY A 11 8.67 14.88 -8.07
C GLY A 11 8.41 13.48 -8.63
N THR A 12 9.30 12.98 -9.48
CA THR A 12 9.25 11.62 -10.02
C THR A 12 10.51 10.87 -9.64
N SER A 13 10.34 9.71 -9.01
CA SER A 13 11.44 8.83 -8.59
C SER A 13 11.29 7.44 -9.24
N VAL A 14 12.37 6.67 -9.27
CA VAL A 14 12.36 5.33 -9.89
C VAL A 14 12.29 4.26 -8.80
N LEU A 15 11.25 3.42 -8.84
CA LEU A 15 11.17 2.19 -8.08
C LEU A 15 12.04 1.13 -8.74
N GLN A 16 13.02 0.61 -7.98
CA GLN A 16 13.86 -0.52 -8.34
C GLN A 16 13.62 -1.63 -7.32
N LEU A 17 12.93 -2.69 -7.72
CA LEU A 17 12.54 -3.78 -6.79
C LEU A 17 13.73 -4.55 -6.20
N GLY A 18 14.89 -4.51 -6.86
CA GLY A 18 16.12 -5.11 -6.35
C GLY A 18 16.93 -4.21 -5.41
N ASP A 19 16.50 -2.97 -5.18
CA ASP A 19 17.16 -2.00 -4.31
C ASP A 19 16.31 -1.77 -3.06
N TYR A 20 16.84 -2.19 -1.92
CA TYR A 20 16.16 -2.08 -0.63
C TYR A 20 15.79 -0.64 -0.28
N GLU A 21 16.68 0.34 -0.52
CA GLU A 21 16.39 1.74 -0.20
C GLU A 21 15.30 2.30 -1.12
N SER A 22 15.25 1.85 -2.38
CA SER A 22 14.19 2.21 -3.30
C SER A 22 12.83 1.65 -2.85
N VAL A 23 12.77 0.36 -2.46
CA VAL A 23 11.54 -0.26 -1.95
C VAL A 23 11.07 0.44 -0.67
N LYS A 24 12.01 0.73 0.25
CA LYS A 24 11.73 1.47 1.48
C LYS A 24 11.24 2.89 1.20
N PHE A 25 11.80 3.58 0.22
CA PHE A 25 11.35 4.93 -0.14
C PHE A 25 9.89 4.94 -0.63
N PHE A 26 9.45 3.88 -1.32
CA PHE A 26 8.10 3.75 -1.88
C PHE A 26 7.13 2.90 -1.05
N TYR A 27 7.46 2.53 0.19
CA TYR A 27 6.71 1.54 0.94
C TYR A 27 5.20 1.84 1.01
N TYR A 28 4.84 3.10 1.23
CA TYR A 28 3.44 3.48 1.38
C TYR A 28 2.67 3.39 0.07
N GLN A 29 3.29 3.80 -1.05
CA GLN A 29 2.71 3.63 -2.38
C GLN A 29 2.51 2.16 -2.71
N ILE A 30 3.44 1.30 -2.28
CA ILE A 30 3.31 -0.16 -2.42
C ILE A 30 2.14 -0.67 -1.58
N GLN A 31 2.02 -0.27 -0.30
CA GLN A 31 0.86 -0.64 0.54
C GLN A 31 -0.46 -0.25 -0.13
N VAL A 32 -0.61 1.00 -0.56
CA VAL A 32 -1.81 1.47 -1.26
C VAL A 32 -2.12 0.58 -2.48
N ALA A 33 -1.10 0.22 -3.27
CA ALA A 33 -1.23 -0.63 -4.43
C ALA A 33 -1.70 -2.06 -4.11
N ILE A 34 -1.14 -2.68 -3.07
CA ILE A 34 -1.42 -4.08 -2.74
C ILE A 34 -2.71 -4.26 -1.93
N HIS A 35 -3.08 -3.29 -1.10
CA HIS A 35 -4.35 -3.28 -0.38
C HIS A 35 -5.52 -3.11 -1.35
N GLY A 36 -5.37 -2.22 -2.34
CA GLY A 36 -6.42 -1.97 -3.29
C GLY A 36 -7.66 -1.35 -2.64
N TYR A 37 -8.85 -1.88 -2.94
CA TYR A 37 -10.11 -1.41 -2.37
C TYR A 37 -10.51 -2.18 -1.12
N ASP A 38 -9.93 -1.85 0.04
CA ASP A 38 -10.38 -2.38 1.34
C ASP A 38 -11.76 -1.84 1.78
N TYR A 39 -12.17 -0.72 1.18
CA TYR A 39 -13.47 -0.09 1.40
C TYR A 39 -14.30 -0.10 0.12
N ASN A 40 -15.55 -0.54 0.24
CA ASN A 40 -16.50 -0.48 -0.86
C ASN A 40 -17.25 0.86 -0.82
N LEU A 41 -16.86 1.80 -1.70
CA LEU A 41 -17.48 3.12 -1.81
C LEU A 41 -18.98 3.07 -2.19
N ARG A 42 -19.45 1.99 -2.83
CA ARG A 42 -20.87 1.86 -3.24
C ARG A 42 -21.77 1.42 -2.09
N THR A 43 -21.31 0.48 -1.26
CA THR A 43 -22.10 -0.05 -0.14
C THR A 43 -21.79 0.65 1.18
N GLY A 44 -20.66 1.37 1.26
CA GLY A 44 -20.21 2.05 2.47
C GLY A 44 -19.56 1.11 3.49
N GLU A 45 -19.19 -0.10 3.09
CA GLU A 45 -18.73 -1.18 3.97
C GLU A 45 -17.23 -1.46 3.85
N TRP A 46 -16.64 -1.93 4.94
CA TRP A 46 -15.28 -2.47 4.95
C TRP A 46 -15.29 -3.92 4.50
N LEU A 47 -14.40 -4.27 3.57
CA LEU A 47 -14.23 -5.64 3.06
C LEU A 47 -13.25 -6.46 3.91
N VAL A 48 -12.56 -5.81 4.83
CA VAL A 48 -11.54 -6.39 5.72
C VAL A 48 -11.79 -6.01 7.18
N LYS A 49 -11.19 -6.76 8.09
CA LYS A 49 -11.29 -6.51 9.53
C LYS A 49 -10.51 -5.23 9.90
N PRO A 50 -10.85 -4.56 11.03
CA PRO A 50 -10.17 -3.34 11.46
C PRO A 50 -8.63 -3.42 11.49
N GLU A 51 -8.09 -4.55 11.91
CA GLU A 51 -6.65 -4.82 12.01
C GLU A 51 -5.93 -4.98 10.65
N GLU A 52 -6.68 -5.17 9.57
CA GLU A 52 -6.19 -5.35 8.19
C GLU A 52 -6.32 -4.06 7.35
N ARG A 53 -6.94 -3.01 7.90
CA ARG A 53 -7.17 -1.76 7.17
C ARG A 53 -5.88 -0.94 7.11
N LEU A 54 -5.52 -0.49 5.92
CA LEU A 54 -4.38 0.42 5.72
C LEU A 54 -4.65 1.79 6.38
N PRO A 55 -3.85 2.21 7.39
CA PRO A 55 -3.97 3.55 7.95
C PRO A 55 -3.57 4.64 6.94
N VAL A 56 -4.16 5.83 7.08
CA VAL A 56 -3.75 7.00 6.30
C VAL A 56 -2.39 7.49 6.78
N ARG A 57 -1.40 7.58 5.87
CA ARG A 57 -0.08 8.13 6.20
C ARG A 57 -0.20 9.59 6.68
N GLY A 58 0.27 9.85 7.91
CA GLY A 58 0.18 11.17 8.54
C GLY A 58 -1.23 11.54 9.04
N GLY A 59 -2.20 10.64 8.94
CA GLY A 59 -3.55 10.81 9.49
C GLY A 59 -3.63 10.56 11.00
N GLN A 60 -4.82 10.76 11.56
CA GLN A 60 -5.10 10.47 12.97
C GLN A 60 -5.26 8.96 13.22
N PRO A 61 -4.97 8.47 14.45
CA PRO A 61 -5.27 7.09 14.80
C PRO A 61 -6.74 6.73 14.53
N GLY A 62 -6.96 5.66 13.75
CA GLY A 62 -8.29 5.22 13.33
C GLY A 62 -8.76 5.78 11.99
N GLU A 63 -7.96 6.62 11.33
CA GLU A 63 -8.18 6.99 9.92
C GLU A 63 -7.58 5.95 8.98
N PHE A 64 -8.40 5.47 8.05
CA PHE A 64 -8.05 4.40 7.13
C PHE A 64 -8.29 4.83 5.69
N VAL A 65 -7.50 4.29 4.78
CA VAL A 65 -7.62 4.53 3.34
C VAL A 65 -8.95 3.95 2.85
N LYS A 66 -9.80 4.80 2.27
CA LYS A 66 -11.10 4.43 1.69
C LYS A 66 -11.12 4.45 0.16
N GLU A 67 -10.17 5.16 -0.42
CA GLU A 67 -10.07 5.37 -1.86
C GLU A 67 -8.59 5.35 -2.22
N VAL A 68 -8.27 4.72 -3.35
CA VAL A 68 -6.92 4.69 -3.90
C VAL A 68 -6.95 5.28 -5.31
N ALA A 69 -5.91 6.05 -5.66
CA ALA A 69 -5.88 6.80 -6.90
C ALA A 69 -5.66 5.94 -8.17
N HIS A 70 -5.32 4.66 -8.00
CA HIS A 70 -5.08 3.74 -9.12
C HIS A 70 -6.28 2.80 -9.32
N PRO A 71 -6.50 2.33 -10.55
CA PRO A 71 -7.40 1.21 -10.79
C PRO A 71 -6.86 -0.04 -10.11
N MET A 72 -7.77 -0.94 -9.73
CA MET A 72 -7.36 -2.28 -9.30
C MET A 72 -6.70 -3.05 -10.43
N PRO A 73 -5.65 -3.86 -10.15
CA PRO A 73 -5.14 -4.83 -11.10
C PRO A 73 -6.26 -5.76 -11.60
N PRO A 74 -6.17 -6.27 -12.84
CA PRO A 74 -7.17 -7.20 -13.40
C PRO A 74 -7.39 -8.45 -12.54
N ASP A 75 -6.33 -8.93 -11.89
CA ASP A 75 -6.35 -10.09 -11.01
C ASP A 75 -6.82 -9.77 -9.58
N GLY A 76 -7.20 -8.51 -9.32
CA GLY A 76 -7.63 -8.03 -8.02
C GLY A 76 -6.48 -7.68 -7.08
N LYS A 77 -6.80 -7.56 -5.79
CA LYS A 77 -5.80 -7.25 -4.75
C LYS A 77 -4.98 -8.50 -4.44
N LEU A 78 -3.79 -8.31 -3.86
CA LEU A 78 -3.02 -9.44 -3.37
C LEU A 78 -3.82 -10.20 -2.29
N PRO A 79 -3.58 -11.51 -2.12
CA PRO A 79 -4.15 -12.27 -1.00
C PRO A 79 -3.84 -11.59 0.34
N GLN A 80 -4.81 -11.57 1.26
CA GLN A 80 -4.68 -10.86 2.54
C GLN A 80 -3.47 -11.32 3.35
N GLU A 81 -3.11 -12.61 3.29
CA GLU A 81 -1.91 -13.15 3.95
C GLU A 81 -0.62 -12.48 3.43
N ALA A 82 -0.50 -12.26 2.13
CA ALA A 82 0.66 -11.59 1.54
C ALA A 82 0.73 -10.11 1.92
N ILE A 83 -0.43 -9.44 1.96
CA ILE A 83 -0.53 -8.05 2.44
C ILE A 83 -0.08 -7.98 3.90
N ASN A 84 -0.59 -8.87 4.75
CA ASN A 84 -0.25 -8.90 6.17
C ASN A 84 1.25 -9.11 6.42
N LEU A 85 1.92 -9.93 5.60
CA LEU A 85 3.38 -10.11 5.66
C LEU A 85 4.12 -8.81 5.34
N TYR A 86 3.70 -8.10 4.30
CA TYR A 86 4.30 -6.82 3.92
C TYR A 86 4.05 -5.74 4.99
N ASP A 87 2.82 -5.63 5.49
CA ASP A 87 2.45 -4.70 6.55
C ASP A 87 3.20 -4.98 7.84
N GLN A 88 3.39 -6.25 8.18
CA GLN A 88 4.19 -6.63 9.34
C GLN A 88 5.63 -6.16 9.18
N TRP A 89 6.25 -6.41 8.03
CA TRP A 89 7.60 -5.94 7.75
C TRP A 89 7.71 -4.40 7.83
N VAL A 90 6.73 -3.67 7.31
CA VAL A 90 6.65 -2.20 7.45
C VAL A 90 6.53 -1.77 8.91
N ARG A 91 5.65 -2.41 9.69
CA ARG A 91 5.48 -2.14 11.13
C ARG A 91 6.75 -2.41 11.92
N ASP A 92 7.50 -3.44 11.53
CA ASP A 92 8.77 -3.81 12.13
C ASP A 92 9.92 -2.89 11.68
N GLY A 93 9.65 -1.80 10.97
CA GLY A 93 10.67 -0.82 10.55
C GLY A 93 11.40 -1.19 9.26
N MET A 94 10.86 -2.14 8.50
CA MET A 94 11.39 -2.66 7.24
C MET A 94 12.84 -3.14 7.35
N HIS A 95 13.27 -3.77 8.45
CA HIS A 95 14.66 -4.24 8.57
C HIS A 95 15.09 -5.16 7.40
N PRO A 96 16.31 -4.99 6.84
CA PRO A 96 16.81 -5.79 5.71
C PRO A 96 17.10 -7.25 6.09
#